data_AF-S4PDE3-F1
#
_entry.id   AF-S4PDE3-F1
#
_cell.length_a   1.000
_cell.length_b   1.000
_cell.length_c   1.000
_cell.angle_alpha   90.00
_cell.angle_beta   90.00
_cell.angle_gamma   90.00
#
_symmetry.space_group_name_H-M   'P 1'
#
loop_
_entity.id
_entity.type
_entity.pdbx_description
1 polymer ?
#
loop_
_entity_poly.entity_id
_entity_poly.type
_entity_poly.pdbx_seq_one_letter_code
_entity_poly.pdbx_strand_id
1 'polypeptide(L)'
;MLFLYAKLNPGQGYVQGMNEIIGPIYHTFACDTNKDYRKFAEADCFFCFTNLMAEIRDFFIRTLDETESGINYMMTKLCECLKKNDRDISERLERQELRPQYYSFRWLTLLLSQEFS
;
A
#
# COMPACT_ATOMS: atom_id res chain seq x y z
N MET A 1 -10.24 -11.98 8.98
CA MET A 1 -9.47 -11.76 7.73
C MET A 1 -7.93 -11.69 7.88
N LEU A 2 -7.31 -10.64 8.46
CA LEU A 2 -5.84 -10.47 8.43
C LEU A 2 -5.04 -11.62 9.08
N PHE A 3 -5.55 -12.18 10.17
CA PHE A 3 -4.95 -13.36 10.80
C PHE A 3 -4.89 -14.56 9.84
N LEU A 4 -5.97 -14.82 9.10
CA LEU A 4 -6.02 -15.89 8.11
C LEU A 4 -5.02 -15.62 6.98
N TYR A 5 -4.95 -14.38 6.48
CA TYR A 5 -3.99 -14.00 5.44
C TYR A 5 -2.55 -14.30 5.89
N ALA A 6 -2.19 -13.87 7.10
CA ALA A 6 -0.85 -14.06 7.64
C ALA A 6 -0.50 -15.54 7.84
N LYS A 7 -1.47 -16.38 8.21
CA LYS A 7 -1.30 -17.83 8.34
C LYS A 7 -1.12 -18.52 6.98
N LEU A 8 -1.82 -18.06 5.95
CA LEU A 8 -1.71 -18.61 4.59
C LEU A 8 -0.45 -18.11 3.85
N ASN A 9 0.12 -16.98 4.26
CA ASN A 9 1.29 -16.37 3.61
C ASN A 9 2.48 -16.22 4.58
N PRO A 10 3.09 -17.31 5.08
CA PRO A 10 4.12 -17.25 6.11
C PRO A 10 5.41 -16.53 5.67
N GLY A 11 5.68 -16.43 4.37
CA GLY A 11 6.84 -15.71 3.83
C GLY A 11 6.74 -14.17 3.95
N GLN A 12 5.53 -13.65 4.15
CA GLN A 12 5.28 -12.22 4.40
C GLN A 12 4.74 -12.00 5.83
N GLY A 13 3.78 -12.83 6.25
CA GLY A 13 3.07 -12.67 7.50
C GLY A 13 2.16 -11.45 7.52
N TYR A 14 1.89 -10.93 8.71
CA TYR A 14 1.20 -9.66 8.89
C TYR A 14 2.24 -8.55 9.06
N VAL A 15 2.03 -7.43 8.37
CA VAL A 15 2.80 -6.21 8.53
C VAL A 15 1.86 -5.08 8.92
N GLN A 16 2.27 -4.26 9.90
CA GLN A 16 1.51 -3.08 10.31
C GLN A 16 1.26 -2.17 9.11
N GLY A 17 0.02 -1.72 8.94
CA GLY A 17 -0.43 -0.97 7.76
C GLY A 17 -1.39 -1.76 6.87
N MET A 18 -1.27 -3.10 6.84
CA MET A 18 -2.22 -3.95 6.10
C MET A 18 -3.66 -3.81 6.61
N ASN A 19 -3.82 -3.50 7.90
CA ASN A 19 -5.11 -3.21 8.52
C ASN A 19 -5.78 -1.94 7.97
N GLU A 20 -5.01 -1.02 7.42
CA GLU A 20 -5.52 0.22 6.85
C GLU A 20 -5.96 0.01 5.40
N ILE A 21 -5.24 -0.83 4.66
CA ILE A 21 -5.60 -1.22 3.29
C ILE A 21 -6.91 -2.04 3.27
N ILE A 22 -7.07 -2.98 4.21
CA ILE A 22 -8.26 -3.86 4.23
C ILE A 22 -9.54 -3.10 4.63
N GLY A 23 -9.42 -1.98 5.35
CA GLY A 23 -10.55 -1.20 5.87
C GLY A 23 -11.49 -0.69 4.77
N PRO A 24 -11.01 0.09 3.79
CA PRO A 24 -11.81 0.58 2.66
C PRO A 24 -12.40 -0.55 1.80
N ILE A 25 -11.64 -1.63 1.58
CA ILE A 25 -12.11 -2.80 0.81
C ILE A 25 -13.31 -3.43 1.52
N TYR A 26 -13.18 -3.71 2.82
CA TYR A 26 -14.26 -4.30 3.60
C TYR A 26 -15.47 -3.36 3.68
N HIS A 27 -15.25 -2.08 3.92
CA HIS A 27 -16.31 -1.08 3.99
C HIS A 27 -17.13 -1.03 2.69
N THR A 28 -16.44 -1.09 1.54
CA THR A 28 -17.08 -1.10 0.21
C THR A 28 -18.03 -2.28 0.07
N PHE A 29 -17.58 -3.50 0.39
CA PHE A 29 -18.43 -4.70 0.29
C PHE A 29 -19.53 -4.74 1.36
N ALA A 30 -19.24 -4.29 2.58
CA ALA A 30 -20.21 -4.28 3.67
C ALA A 30 -21.35 -3.27 3.45
N CYS A 31 -21.09 -2.21 2.69
CA CYS A 31 -22.07 -1.17 2.35
C CYS A 31 -22.77 -1.37 1.01
N ASP A 32 -22.62 -2.54 0.36
CA ASP A 32 -23.24 -2.83 -0.93
C ASP A 32 -24.75 -2.52 -0.91
N THR A 33 -25.27 -1.90 -1.97
CA THR A 33 -26.71 -1.59 -2.06
C THR A 33 -27.60 -2.83 -1.95
N ASN A 34 -27.12 -3.98 -2.41
CA ASN A 34 -27.77 -5.27 -2.32
C ASN A 34 -27.43 -5.97 -1.00
N LYS A 35 -28.44 -6.15 -0.14
CA LYS A 35 -28.30 -6.81 1.15
C LYS A 35 -27.87 -8.28 1.05
N ASP A 36 -28.15 -8.96 -0.05
CA ASP A 36 -27.71 -10.34 -0.24
C ASP A 36 -26.20 -10.43 -0.49
N TYR A 37 -25.62 -9.44 -1.17
CA TYR A 37 -24.17 -9.38 -1.39
C TYR A 37 -23.39 -9.06 -0.12
N ARG A 38 -23.95 -8.23 0.77
CA ARG A 38 -23.33 -7.94 2.08
C ARG A 38 -23.03 -9.19 2.90
N LYS A 39 -23.80 -10.27 2.72
CA LYS A 39 -23.57 -11.56 3.41
C LYS A 39 -22.22 -12.19 3.06
N PHE A 40 -21.65 -11.85 1.91
CA PHE A 40 -20.37 -12.35 1.42
C PHE A 40 -19.21 -11.36 1.63
N ALA A 41 -19.47 -10.18 2.22
CA ALA A 41 -18.50 -9.09 2.30
C ALA A 41 -17.15 -9.48 2.92
N GLU A 42 -17.13 -10.35 3.94
CA GLU A 42 -15.85 -10.80 4.52
C GLU A 42 -15.07 -11.69 3.53
N ALA A 43 -15.74 -12.61 2.83
CA ALA A 43 -15.09 -13.50 1.88
C ALA A 43 -14.58 -12.73 0.66
N ASP A 44 -15.41 -11.85 0.09
CA ASP A 44 -15.04 -11.02 -1.05
C ASP A 44 -13.91 -10.07 -0.70
N CYS A 45 -13.97 -9.43 0.48
CA CYS A 45 -12.89 -8.62 1.00
C CYS A 45 -11.60 -9.42 1.16
N PHE A 46 -11.67 -10.64 1.69
CA PHE A 46 -10.49 -11.48 1.89
C PHE A 46 -9.78 -11.80 0.57
N PHE A 47 -10.52 -12.21 -0.46
CA PHE A 47 -9.94 -12.53 -1.77
C PHE A 47 -9.46 -11.27 -2.50
N CYS A 48 -10.23 -10.19 -2.48
CA CYS A 48 -9.82 -8.92 -3.07
C CYS A 48 -8.54 -8.39 -2.40
N PHE A 49 -8.48 -8.43 -1.06
CA PHE A 49 -7.29 -8.06 -0.30
C PHE A 49 -6.11 -8.97 -0.64
N THR A 50 -6.31 -10.27 -0.74
CA THR A 50 -5.24 -11.22 -1.08
C THR A 50 -4.66 -10.94 -2.47
N ASN A 51 -5.51 -10.67 -3.46
CA ASN A 51 -5.07 -10.31 -4.80
C ASN A 51 -4.30 -8.99 -4.82
N LEU A 52 -4.81 -7.95 -4.13
CA LEU A 52 -4.11 -6.68 -4.01
C LEU A 52 -2.73 -6.87 -3.36
N MET A 53 -2.67 -7.61 -2.25
CA MET A 53 -1.42 -7.85 -1.56
C MET A 53 -0.42 -8.65 -2.39
N ALA A 54 -0.86 -9.53 -3.30
CA ALA A 54 0.04 -10.22 -4.21
C ALA A 54 0.79 -9.25 -5.13
N GLU A 55 0.15 -8.17 -5.57
CA GLU A 55 0.75 -7.13 -6.43
C GLU A 55 1.73 -6.23 -5.67
N ILE A 56 1.42 -5.91 -4.40
CA ILE A 56 2.22 -4.96 -3.59
C ILE A 56 3.09 -5.64 -2.54
N ARG A 57 3.18 -6.98 -2.56
CA ARG A 57 3.89 -7.79 -1.56
C ARG A 57 5.34 -7.34 -1.40
N ASP A 58 5.97 -6.98 -2.50
CA ASP A 58 7.40 -6.67 -2.56
C ASP A 58 7.72 -5.38 -1.78
N PHE A 59 6.73 -4.52 -1.50
CA PHE A 59 6.90 -3.35 -0.64
C PHE A 59 7.10 -3.72 0.84
N PHE A 60 6.74 -4.94 1.23
CA PHE A 60 6.72 -5.41 2.61
C PHE A 60 7.84 -6.43 2.91
N ILE A 61 8.56 -6.90 1.89
CA ILE A 61 9.61 -7.90 2.04
C ILE A 61 10.97 -7.22 1.90
N ARG A 62 11.67 -7.04 3.02
CA ARG A 62 12.97 -6.36 3.09
C ARG A 62 14.02 -6.88 2.10
N THR A 63 14.01 -8.16 1.77
CA THR A 63 14.95 -8.74 0.80
C THR A 63 14.66 -8.32 -0.65
N LEU A 64 13.52 -7.68 -0.91
CA LEU A 64 13.08 -7.20 -2.22
C LEU A 64 13.13 -5.67 -2.32
N ASP A 65 13.59 -4.94 -1.30
CA ASP A 65 13.56 -3.47 -1.30
C ASP A 65 14.29 -2.85 -2.52
N GLU A 66 15.36 -3.51 -3.00
CA GLU A 66 16.20 -3.10 -4.13
C GLU A 66 15.77 -3.66 -5.49
N THR A 67 14.69 -4.45 -5.57
CA THR A 67 14.18 -4.95 -6.86
C THR A 67 13.38 -3.87 -7.59
N GLU A 68 13.12 -4.07 -8.89
CA GLU A 68 12.26 -3.16 -9.69
C GLU A 68 10.80 -3.09 -9.20
N SER A 69 10.37 -4.05 -8.39
CA SER A 69 9.08 -4.09 -7.71
C SER A 69 9.15 -3.63 -6.25
N GLY A 70 10.35 -3.36 -5.74
CA GLY A 70 10.62 -3.01 -4.35
C GLY A 70 10.26 -1.58 -3.98
N ILE A 71 10.18 -1.32 -2.67
CA ILE A 71 9.79 0.00 -2.16
C ILE A 71 10.81 1.10 -2.51
N ASN A 72 12.13 0.80 -2.54
CA ASN A 72 13.15 1.81 -2.87
C ASN A 72 13.09 2.21 -4.33
N TYR A 73 12.84 1.25 -5.23
CA TYR A 73 12.62 1.54 -6.64
C TYR A 73 11.39 2.41 -6.85
N MET A 74 10.27 2.09 -6.19
CA MET A 74 9.04 2.88 -6.29
C MET A 74 9.20 4.31 -5.75
N MET A 75 9.95 4.49 -4.65
CA MET A 75 10.29 5.82 -4.13
C MET A 75 11.18 6.61 -5.10
N THR A 76 12.16 5.95 -5.73
CA THR A 76 13.00 6.57 -6.76
C THR A 76 12.16 7.05 -7.94
N LYS A 77 11.27 6.18 -8.45
CA LYS A 77 10.34 6.52 -9.54
C LYS A 77 9.43 7.71 -9.20
N LEU A 78 8.95 7.78 -7.95
CA LEU A 78 8.19 8.93 -7.47
C LEU A 78 9.04 10.22 -7.52
N CYS A 79 10.28 10.17 -7.08
CA CYS A 79 11.19 11.33 -7.09
C CYS A 79 11.53 11.78 -8.51
N GLU A 80 11.79 10.83 -9.42
CA GLU A 80 12.00 11.13 -10.84
C GLU A 80 10.77 11.78 -11.48
N CYS A 81 9.58 11.28 -11.14
CA CYS A 81 8.33 11.88 -11.59
C CYS A 81 8.17 13.31 -11.05
N LEU A 82 8.45 13.55 -9.76
CA LEU A 82 8.41 14.88 -9.17
C LEU A 82 9.38 15.82 -9.89
N LYS A 83 10.64 15.41 -10.06
CA LYS A 83 11.68 16.21 -10.71
C LYS A 83 11.34 16.57 -12.16
N LYS A 84 10.66 15.66 -12.87
CA LYS A 84 10.22 15.87 -14.26
C LYS A 84 9.05 16.87 -14.36
N ASN A 85 8.11 16.83 -13.42
CA ASN A 85 6.89 17.63 -13.48
C ASN A 85 7.00 18.97 -12.72
N ASP A 86 7.76 19.00 -11.63
CA ASP A 86 7.96 20.17 -10.78
C ASP A 86 9.38 20.17 -10.18
N ARG A 87 10.32 20.72 -10.96
CA ARG A 87 11.73 20.81 -10.59
C ARG A 87 11.95 21.75 -9.39
N ASP A 88 11.17 22.81 -9.27
CA ASP A 88 11.30 23.80 -8.20
C ASP A 88 10.99 23.17 -6.83
N ILE A 89 9.92 22.36 -6.75
CA ILE A 89 9.60 21.58 -5.54
C ILE A 89 10.69 20.54 -5.29
N SER A 90 11.10 19.77 -6.31
CA SER A 90 12.15 18.74 -6.15
C SER A 90 13.44 19.32 -5.56
N GLU A 91 13.96 20.42 -6.11
CA GLU A 91 15.18 21.07 -5.63
C GLU A 91 15.01 21.70 -4.25
N ARG A 92 13.78 22.13 -3.89
CA ARG A 92 13.49 22.64 -2.56
C ARG A 92 13.51 21.54 -1.51
N LEU A 93 12.92 20.38 -1.79
CA LEU A 93 12.96 19.22 -0.90
C LEU A 93 14.41 18.76 -0.68
N GLU A 94 15.21 18.68 -1.74
CA GLU A 94 16.63 18.33 -1.67
C GLU A 94 17.43 19.34 -0.81
N ARG A 95 17.21 20.65 -1.01
CA ARG A 95 17.87 21.71 -0.20
C ARG A 95 17.50 21.67 1.28
N GLN A 96 16.33 21.17 1.63
CA GLN A 96 15.88 20.99 3.00
C GLN A 96 16.34 19.65 3.60
N GLU A 97 17.14 18.87 2.87
CA GLU A 97 17.59 17.53 3.25
C GLU A 97 16.41 16.58 3.55
N LEU A 98 15.26 16.82 2.92
CA LEU A 98 14.07 15.99 3.08
C LEU A 98 14.22 14.72 2.26
N ARG A 99 14.62 13.65 2.96
CA ARG A 99 14.78 12.34 2.34
C ARG A 99 13.41 11.75 1.95
N PRO A 100 13.26 11.23 0.70
CA PRO A 100 12.01 10.64 0.23
C PRO A 100 11.38 9.62 1.18
N GLN A 101 12.20 8.78 1.80
CA GLN A 101 11.77 7.73 2.73
C GLN A 101 10.90 8.27 3.88
N TYR A 102 11.08 9.52 4.30
CA TYR A 102 10.33 10.10 5.42
C TYR A 102 8.88 10.49 5.07
N TYR A 103 8.58 10.73 3.78
CA TYR A 103 7.22 11.08 3.35
C TYR A 103 6.61 10.01 2.46
N SER A 104 7.36 9.48 1.49
CA SER A 104 6.80 8.61 0.45
C SER A 104 6.68 7.15 0.87
N PHE A 105 7.44 6.69 1.87
CA PHE A 105 7.37 5.29 2.30
C PHE A 105 5.94 4.93 2.74
N ARG A 106 5.34 5.75 3.61
CA ARG A 106 3.97 5.55 4.09
C ARG A 106 2.96 5.72 2.96
N TRP A 107 3.14 6.73 2.10
CA TRP A 107 2.27 6.96 0.96
C TRP A 107 2.18 5.74 0.04
N LEU A 108 3.30 5.12 -0.28
CA LEU A 108 3.36 3.97 -1.16
C LEU A 108 2.90 2.68 -0.46
N THR A 109 3.40 2.40 0.74
CA THR A 109 3.07 1.17 1.47
C THR A 109 1.61 1.11 1.92
N LEU A 110 0.98 2.25 2.18
CA LEU A 110 -0.42 2.33 2.61
C LEU A 110 -1.37 2.78 1.48
N LEU A 111 -0.88 2.87 0.24
CA LEU A 111 -1.66 3.33 -0.91
C LEU A 111 -2.41 4.65 -0.64
N LEU A 112 -1.72 5.58 0.02
CA LEU A 112 -2.24 6.90 0.44
C LEU A 112 -3.45 6.87 1.40
N SER A 113 -3.81 5.72 1.97
CA SER A 113 -5.00 5.59 2.81
C SER A 113 -5.01 6.48 4.06
N GLN A 114 -3.86 6.96 4.54
CA GLN A 114 -3.77 7.92 5.65
C GLN A 114 -3.80 9.39 5.24
N GLU A 115 -3.74 9.68 3.94
CA GLU A 115 -3.70 11.07 3.44
C GLU A 115 -5.09 11.60 3.06
N PHE A 116 -6.08 10.70 2.94
CA PHE A 116 -7.43 11.00 2.47
C PHE A 116 -8.50 10.40 3.40
N SER A 117 -9.64 11.08 3.52
CA SER A 117 -10.80 10.68 4.33
C SER A 117 -11.97 10.23 3.48
#